data_AF-A0A7W8N3Q5-F1
#
_entry.id   AF-A0A7W8N3Q5-F1
#
_cell.length_a   1.000
_cell.length_b   1.000
_cell.length_c   1.000
_cell.angle_alpha   90.00
_cell.angle_beta   90.00
_cell.angle_gamma   90.00
#
_symmetry.space_group_name_H-M   'P 1'
#
loop_
_entity.id
_entity.type
_entity.pdbx_description
1 polymer ?
#
loop_
_entity_poly.entity_id
_entity_poly.type
_entity_poly.pdbx_seq_one_letter_code
_entity_poly.pdbx_strand_id
1 'polypeptide(L)'
;MKLLLKFNLIVVAIVAIGLAIVSCVAHSFLVDNARAQVLQQAELMIQSASSTRDYTTEELTPIIVTAPAMRHTFLPQAIPFYGATVTFARLRQKFPDYMYKEATLNPTNLQDRAVDWEADVIDAFRNKPDVKEFVGERETATGPSLYLAHPIKTEASCLECHSLPSAAPKTMIQKYGSTNGFGWKLNEIVGAQIVSVPMALPIQIASRAFKTLIWSLATTFAAILLAIDLVLYFLIILPLRKLSAVADRVSLGQLDQAELAVRGKDEMAQLTASFNRLVVTVVKALRMLG
;
A
#
# COMPACT_ATOMS: atom_id res chain seq x y z
N MET A 1 -29.46 32.21 14.65
CA MET A 1 -28.95 30.81 14.76
C MET A 1 -29.50 29.89 13.67
N LYS A 2 -30.75 30.04 13.21
CA LYS A 2 -31.31 29.15 12.17
C LYS A 2 -30.57 29.21 10.81
N LEU A 3 -29.92 30.32 10.44
CA LEU A 3 -29.22 30.46 9.16
C LEU A 3 -27.79 29.87 9.18
N LEU A 4 -26.98 30.18 10.21
CA LEU A 4 -25.65 29.56 10.41
C LEU A 4 -25.74 28.04 10.45
N LEU A 5 -26.71 27.51 11.20
CA LEU A 5 -26.88 26.06 11.28
C LEU A 5 -27.20 25.44 9.91
N LYS A 6 -28.08 26.06 9.13
CA LYS A 6 -28.40 25.61 7.75
C LYS A 6 -27.16 25.67 6.85
N PHE A 7 -26.42 26.76 6.92
CA PHE A 7 -25.17 26.93 6.16
C PHE A 7 -24.14 25.86 6.52
N ASN A 8 -23.88 25.66 7.82
CA ASN A 8 -22.90 24.68 8.30
C ASN A 8 -23.32 23.25 7.95
N LEU A 9 -24.61 22.91 8.04
CA LEU A 9 -25.10 21.60 7.62
C LEU A 9 -24.83 21.33 6.13
N ILE A 10 -25.04 22.32 5.27
CA ILE A 10 -24.76 22.19 3.83
C ILE A 10 -23.26 22.02 3.60
N VAL A 11 -22.42 22.85 4.24
CA VAL A 11 -20.96 22.78 4.09
C VAL A 11 -20.42 21.44 4.59
N VAL A 12 -20.86 20.99 5.78
CA VAL A 12 -20.46 19.69 6.34
C VAL A 12 -20.88 18.55 5.42
N ALA A 13 -22.08 18.60 4.84
CA ALA A 13 -22.52 17.58 3.88
C ALA A 13 -21.62 17.54 2.63
N ILE A 14 -21.28 18.70 2.06
CA ILE A 14 -20.40 18.79 0.89
C ILE A 14 -19.00 18.26 1.24
N VAL A 15 -18.44 18.67 2.38
CA VAL A 15 -17.12 18.21 2.83
C VAL A 15 -17.13 16.72 3.11
N ALA A 16 -18.19 16.18 3.72
CA ALA A 16 -18.31 14.74 3.97
C ALA A 16 -18.34 13.94 2.66
N ILE A 17 -19.07 14.41 1.64
CA ILE A 17 -19.07 13.79 0.30
C ILE A 17 -17.68 13.86 -0.32
N GLY A 18 -17.03 15.02 -0.28
CA GLY A 18 -15.66 15.19 -0.79
C GLY A 18 -14.66 14.28 -0.09
N LEU A 19 -14.70 14.21 1.24
CA LEU A 19 -13.85 13.33 2.03
C LEU A 19 -14.12 11.85 1.74
N ALA A 20 -15.38 11.45 1.51
CA ALA A 20 -15.71 10.08 1.14
C ALA A 20 -15.10 9.68 -0.21
N ILE A 21 -15.19 10.58 -1.21
CA ILE A 21 -14.59 10.37 -2.53
C ILE A 21 -13.06 10.25 -2.40
N VAL A 22 -12.43 11.23 -1.74
CA VAL A 22 -10.98 11.22 -1.51
C VAL A 22 -10.54 9.98 -0.74
N SER A 23 -11.31 9.56 0.27
CA SER A 23 -11.02 8.37 1.06
C SER A 23 -11.02 7.10 0.21
N CYS A 24 -12.01 6.95 -0.67
CA CYS A 24 -12.08 5.79 -1.57
C CYS A 24 -10.86 5.72 -2.50
N VAL A 25 -10.55 6.84 -3.17
CA VAL A 25 -9.42 6.93 -4.11
C VAL A 25 -8.07 6.78 -3.41
N ALA A 26 -7.88 7.45 -2.28
CA ALA A 26 -6.62 7.38 -1.54
C ALA A 26 -6.38 5.99 -0.96
N HIS A 27 -7.43 5.30 -0.51
CA HIS A 27 -7.30 3.95 0.03
C HIS A 27 -6.83 2.96 -1.04
N SER A 28 -7.50 2.91 -2.19
CA SER A 28 -7.08 2.03 -3.29
C SER A 28 -5.67 2.36 -3.76
N PHE A 29 -5.39 3.64 -4.02
CA PHE A 29 -4.06 4.08 -4.46
C PHE A 29 -2.94 3.66 -3.49
N LEU A 30 -3.13 3.82 -2.18
CA LEU A 30 -2.11 3.48 -1.19
C LEU A 30 -1.91 1.97 -1.05
N VAL A 31 -2.97 1.17 -1.13
CA VAL A 31 -2.88 -0.29 -1.06
C VAL A 31 -2.25 -0.86 -2.33
N ASP A 32 -2.67 -0.38 -3.50
CA ASP A 32 -2.12 -0.81 -4.79
C ASP A 32 -0.63 -0.46 -4.89
N ASN A 33 -0.24 0.73 -4.43
CA ASN A 33 1.16 1.14 -4.38
C ASN A 33 1.98 0.28 -3.40
N ALA A 34 1.43 -0.06 -2.23
CA ALA A 34 2.10 -0.97 -1.30
C ALA A 34 2.29 -2.37 -1.90
N ARG A 35 1.29 -2.87 -2.62
CA ARG A 35 1.38 -4.14 -3.35
C ARG A 35 2.43 -4.09 -4.46
N ALA A 36 2.45 -3.04 -5.26
CA ALA A 36 3.44 -2.85 -6.32
C ALA A 36 4.87 -2.78 -5.77
N GLN A 37 5.06 -2.12 -4.62
CA GLN A 37 6.35 -2.09 -3.94
C GLN A 37 6.80 -3.49 -3.48
N VAL A 38 5.88 -4.29 -2.93
CA VAL A 38 6.17 -5.69 -2.54
C VAL A 38 6.54 -6.53 -3.76
N LEU A 39 5.81 -6.38 -4.86
CA LEU A 39 6.11 -7.09 -6.10
C LEU A 39 7.51 -6.74 -6.62
N GLN A 40 7.86 -5.46 -6.66
CA GLN A 40 9.19 -5.02 -7.06
C GLN A 40 10.31 -5.60 -6.17
N GLN A 41 10.05 -5.74 -4.85
CA GLN A 41 10.99 -6.43 -3.95
C GLN A 41 11.14 -7.91 -4.32
N ALA A 42 10.03 -8.60 -4.62
CA ALA A 42 10.05 -10.00 -5.03
C ALA A 42 10.80 -10.20 -6.35
N GLU A 43 10.59 -9.31 -7.33
CA GLU A 43 11.32 -9.29 -8.60
C GLU A 43 12.83 -9.08 -8.37
N LEU A 44 13.23 -8.12 -7.55
CA LEU A 44 14.64 -7.90 -7.23
C LEU A 44 15.28 -9.12 -6.56
N MET A 45 14.54 -9.78 -5.67
CA MET A 45 15.02 -10.99 -5.01
C MET A 45 15.18 -12.16 -5.98
N ILE A 46 14.20 -12.42 -6.85
CA ILE A 46 14.32 -13.53 -7.80
C ILE A 46 15.43 -13.27 -8.82
N GLN A 47 15.60 -12.02 -9.26
CA GLN A 47 16.71 -11.64 -10.14
C GLN A 47 18.06 -11.78 -9.42
N SER A 48 18.16 -11.40 -8.15
CA SER A 48 19.39 -11.59 -7.37
C SER A 48 19.73 -13.08 -7.19
N ALA A 49 18.72 -13.93 -7.02
CA ALA A 49 18.90 -15.38 -6.99
C ALA A 49 19.43 -15.90 -8.34
N SER A 50 18.82 -15.49 -9.45
CA SER A 50 19.27 -15.83 -10.80
C SER A 50 20.70 -15.36 -11.05
N SER A 51 21.07 -14.12 -10.72
CA SER A 51 22.45 -13.65 -10.85
C SER A 51 23.44 -14.45 -10.00
N THR A 52 23.03 -14.93 -8.82
CA THR A 52 23.85 -15.82 -7.99
C THR A 52 24.06 -17.19 -8.67
N ARG A 53 23.03 -17.70 -9.34
CA ARG A 53 23.12 -18.94 -10.12
C ARG A 53 24.04 -18.77 -11.33
N ASP A 54 23.90 -17.68 -12.06
CA ASP A 54 24.71 -17.38 -13.25
C ASP A 54 26.19 -17.26 -12.86
N TYR A 55 26.50 -16.47 -11.82
CA TYR A 55 27.85 -16.39 -11.25
C TYR A 55 28.42 -17.75 -10.85
N THR A 56 27.60 -18.59 -10.20
CA THR A 56 28.04 -19.93 -9.81
C THR A 56 28.31 -20.81 -11.04
N THR A 57 27.48 -20.72 -12.06
CA THR A 57 27.61 -21.52 -13.30
C THR A 57 28.83 -21.10 -14.11
N GLU A 58 28.99 -19.80 -14.33
CA GLU A 58 29.98 -19.24 -15.26
C GLU A 58 31.37 -19.15 -14.63
N GLU A 59 31.47 -18.80 -13.34
CA GLU A 59 32.76 -18.54 -12.69
C GLU A 59 33.17 -19.64 -11.71
N LEU A 60 32.27 -20.10 -10.83
CA LEU A 60 32.65 -21.01 -9.74
C LEU A 60 32.69 -22.48 -10.18
N THR A 61 31.70 -22.92 -10.94
CA THR A 61 31.55 -24.33 -11.32
C THR A 61 32.79 -24.87 -12.03
N PRO A 62 33.37 -24.19 -13.06
CA PRO A 62 34.56 -24.69 -13.75
C PRO A 62 35.78 -24.89 -12.83
N ILE A 63 35.89 -24.08 -11.77
CA ILE A 63 37.00 -24.15 -10.80
C ILE A 63 36.74 -25.27 -9.78
N ILE A 64 35.52 -25.37 -9.25
CA ILE A 64 35.20 -26.32 -8.17
C ILE A 64 35.16 -27.75 -8.70
N VAL A 65 34.63 -27.99 -9.90
CA VAL A 65 34.53 -29.35 -10.47
C VAL A 65 35.89 -29.95 -10.79
N THR A 66 36.91 -29.11 -11.03
CA THR A 66 38.30 -29.54 -11.28
C THR A 66 39.12 -29.69 -10.01
N ALA A 67 38.60 -29.24 -8.85
CA ALA A 67 39.30 -29.32 -7.58
C ALA A 67 39.52 -30.79 -7.13
N PRO A 68 40.71 -31.16 -6.61
CA PRO A 68 40.98 -32.53 -6.17
C PRO A 68 39.99 -33.06 -5.11
N ALA A 69 39.49 -32.18 -4.23
CA ALA A 69 38.52 -32.53 -3.19
C ALA A 69 37.20 -33.08 -3.78
N MET A 70 36.79 -32.61 -4.96
CA MET A 70 35.55 -33.01 -5.63
C MET A 70 35.57 -34.49 -6.04
N ARG A 71 36.75 -35.10 -6.19
CA ARG A 71 36.90 -36.54 -6.47
C ARG A 71 36.52 -37.43 -5.28
N HIS A 72 36.57 -36.89 -4.07
CA HIS A 72 36.37 -37.64 -2.82
C HIS A 72 35.13 -37.19 -2.06
N THR A 73 34.68 -35.94 -2.24
CA THR A 73 33.54 -35.39 -1.50
C THR A 73 32.73 -34.50 -2.42
N PHE A 74 31.40 -34.63 -2.37
CA PHE A 74 30.53 -33.75 -3.14
C PHE A 74 30.55 -32.35 -2.58
N LEU A 75 30.91 -31.37 -3.41
CA LEU A 75 30.95 -29.95 -3.09
C LEU A 75 29.71 -29.27 -3.68
N PRO A 76 28.63 -29.04 -2.89
CA PRO A 76 27.40 -28.42 -3.40
C PRO A 76 27.62 -27.00 -3.91
N GLN A 77 28.73 -26.35 -3.55
CA GLN A 77 29.10 -25.02 -4.02
C GLN A 77 29.29 -24.94 -5.54
N ALA A 78 29.48 -26.08 -6.23
CA ALA A 78 29.48 -26.16 -7.69
C ALA A 78 28.06 -26.17 -8.30
N ILE A 79 27.00 -26.22 -7.49
CA ILE A 79 25.62 -26.29 -7.96
C ILE A 79 24.98 -24.90 -7.86
N PRO A 80 24.54 -24.29 -8.98
CA PRO A 80 24.01 -22.92 -9.00
C PRO A 80 22.91 -22.65 -7.98
N PHE A 81 21.96 -23.58 -7.89
CA PHE A 81 20.86 -23.54 -6.93
C PHE A 81 21.35 -23.46 -5.46
N TYR A 82 22.40 -24.19 -5.09
CA TYR A 82 22.91 -24.21 -3.73
C TYR A 82 23.42 -22.82 -3.30
N GLY A 83 24.10 -22.12 -4.23
CA GLY A 83 24.57 -20.76 -4.02
C GLY A 83 23.43 -19.82 -3.65
N ALA A 84 22.38 -19.78 -4.49
CA ALA A 84 21.20 -18.95 -4.27
C ALA A 84 20.47 -19.30 -2.96
N THR A 85 20.21 -20.58 -2.69
CA THR A 85 19.48 -20.97 -1.48
C THR A 85 20.24 -20.67 -0.20
N VAL A 86 21.56 -20.87 -0.17
CA VAL A 86 22.37 -20.59 1.02
C VAL A 86 22.51 -19.09 1.26
N THR A 87 22.64 -18.26 0.21
CA THR A 87 22.69 -16.80 0.38
C THR A 87 21.38 -16.26 0.93
N PHE A 88 20.23 -16.71 0.40
CA PHE A 88 18.93 -16.30 0.92
C PHE A 88 18.61 -16.90 2.30
N ALA A 89 19.09 -18.10 2.63
CA ALA A 89 19.00 -18.64 3.98
C ALA A 89 19.75 -17.76 5.00
N ARG A 90 20.87 -17.14 4.61
CA ARG A 90 21.57 -16.14 5.43
C ARG A 90 20.80 -14.83 5.52
N LEU A 91 20.22 -14.36 4.40
CA LEU A 91 19.35 -13.16 4.39
C LEU A 91 18.20 -13.31 5.41
N ARG A 92 17.58 -14.49 5.44
CA ARG A 92 16.47 -14.81 6.32
C ARG A 92 16.80 -14.69 7.81
N GLN A 93 18.07 -14.77 8.22
CA GLN A 93 18.47 -14.54 9.61
C GLN A 93 18.18 -13.10 10.06
N LYS A 94 18.25 -12.13 9.14
CA LYS A 94 17.89 -10.73 9.39
C LYS A 94 16.45 -10.40 8.96
N PHE A 95 15.92 -11.14 7.98
CA PHE A 95 14.60 -10.93 7.39
C PHE A 95 13.78 -12.24 7.42
N PRO A 96 13.28 -12.67 8.60
CA PRO A 96 12.75 -14.02 8.81
C PRO A 96 11.51 -14.39 7.97
N ASP A 97 10.71 -13.39 7.62
CA ASP A 97 9.50 -13.52 6.80
C ASP A 97 9.78 -13.51 5.29
N TYR A 98 10.99 -13.17 4.89
CA TYR A 98 11.42 -13.23 3.49
C TYR A 98 11.96 -14.62 3.20
N MET A 99 11.47 -15.25 2.15
CA MET A 99 11.89 -16.59 1.76
C MET A 99 12.20 -16.66 0.28
N TYR A 100 13.22 -17.44 -0.04
CA TYR A 100 13.50 -17.93 -1.37
C TYR A 100 13.70 -19.44 -1.27
N LYS A 101 13.11 -20.18 -2.20
CA LYS A 101 13.26 -21.63 -2.30
C LYS A 101 13.11 -22.04 -3.75
N GLU A 102 13.91 -23.00 -4.20
CA GLU A 102 13.61 -23.72 -5.43
C GLU A 102 12.86 -25.01 -5.10
N ALA A 103 11.55 -24.89 -5.02
CA ALA A 103 10.67 -26.00 -4.68
C ALA A 103 10.64 -26.99 -5.84
N THR A 104 10.95 -28.25 -5.57
CA THR A 104 10.97 -29.31 -6.60
C THR A 104 10.11 -30.48 -6.15
N LEU A 105 9.38 -31.10 -7.08
CA LEU A 105 8.49 -32.23 -6.76
C LEU A 105 9.29 -33.48 -6.35
N ASN A 106 10.42 -33.73 -7.02
CA ASN A 106 11.38 -34.79 -6.71
C ASN A 106 12.80 -34.21 -6.63
N PRO A 107 13.20 -33.59 -5.50
CA PRO A 107 14.51 -32.97 -5.33
C PRO A 107 15.59 -33.99 -4.98
N THR A 108 16.86 -33.65 -5.22
CA THR A 108 18.00 -34.41 -4.65
C THR A 108 18.10 -34.24 -3.14
N ASN A 109 17.95 -33.00 -2.63
CA ASN A 109 17.93 -32.70 -1.20
C ASN A 109 16.48 -32.49 -0.73
N LEU A 110 16.06 -33.25 0.28
CA LEU A 110 14.67 -33.24 0.77
C LEU A 110 14.23 -31.91 1.37
N GLN A 111 15.15 -31.03 1.76
CA GLN A 111 14.83 -29.67 2.19
C GLN A 111 14.13 -28.85 1.08
N ASP A 112 14.38 -29.23 -0.17
CA ASP A 112 13.90 -28.51 -1.36
C ASP A 112 12.59 -29.12 -1.89
N ARG A 113 12.06 -30.14 -1.20
CA ARG A 113 10.81 -30.79 -1.58
C ARG A 113 9.69 -29.78 -1.50
N ALA A 114 8.94 -29.67 -2.60
CA ALA A 114 7.75 -28.84 -2.66
C ALA A 114 6.76 -29.27 -1.56
N VAL A 115 6.25 -28.30 -0.81
CA VAL A 115 5.06 -28.51 0.02
C VAL A 115 3.80 -28.30 -0.83
N ASP A 116 2.63 -28.64 -0.31
CA ASP A 116 1.38 -28.70 -1.08
C ASP A 116 1.11 -27.47 -1.97
N TRP A 117 1.15 -26.25 -1.40
CA TRP A 117 0.91 -25.03 -2.19
C TRP A 117 2.02 -24.71 -3.20
N GLU A 118 3.26 -25.15 -2.94
CA GLU A 118 4.36 -25.00 -3.90
C GLU A 118 4.19 -25.98 -5.06
N ALA A 119 3.68 -27.19 -4.77
CA ALA A 119 3.33 -28.19 -5.78
C ALA A 119 2.21 -27.68 -6.69
N ASP A 120 1.19 -27.01 -6.14
CA ASP A 120 0.13 -26.38 -6.92
C ASP A 120 0.67 -25.34 -7.91
N VAL A 121 1.66 -24.54 -7.49
CA VAL A 121 2.34 -23.56 -8.36
C VAL A 121 3.12 -24.27 -9.48
N ILE A 122 3.82 -25.36 -9.15
CA ILE A 122 4.57 -26.16 -10.14
C ILE A 122 3.62 -26.79 -11.15
N ASP A 123 2.51 -27.35 -10.69
CA ASP A 123 1.50 -27.97 -11.55
C ASP A 123 0.78 -26.91 -12.41
N ALA A 124 0.57 -25.70 -11.90
CA ALA A 124 0.07 -24.58 -12.70
C ALA A 124 0.99 -24.27 -13.89
N PHE A 125 2.32 -24.32 -13.70
CA PHE A 125 3.28 -24.17 -14.79
C PHE A 125 3.26 -25.36 -15.76
N ARG A 126 3.15 -26.59 -15.25
CA ARG A 126 3.01 -27.79 -16.10
C ARG A 126 1.78 -27.74 -17.01
N ASN A 127 0.67 -27.21 -16.48
CA ASN A 127 -0.57 -27.06 -17.22
C ASN A 127 -0.55 -25.87 -18.20
N LYS A 128 0.38 -24.91 -18.03
CA LYS A 128 0.53 -23.72 -18.87
C LYS A 128 2.01 -23.46 -19.18
N PRO A 129 2.64 -24.28 -20.05
CA PRO A 129 4.09 -24.26 -20.25
C PRO A 129 4.63 -22.95 -20.86
N ASP A 130 3.78 -22.13 -21.47
CA ASP A 130 4.15 -20.81 -22.01
C ASP A 130 4.21 -19.71 -20.93
N VAL A 131 3.65 -19.95 -19.75
CA VAL A 131 3.68 -19.02 -18.63
C VAL A 131 5.02 -19.12 -17.94
N LYS A 132 5.73 -17.98 -17.88
CA LYS A 132 7.07 -17.89 -17.28
C LYS A 132 7.06 -17.36 -15.86
N GLU A 133 5.94 -16.81 -15.41
CA GLU A 133 5.82 -16.18 -14.11
C GLU A 133 4.42 -16.35 -13.54
N PHE A 134 4.35 -16.64 -12.25
CA PHE A 134 3.14 -16.51 -11.46
C PHE A 134 3.38 -15.57 -10.29
N VAL A 135 2.45 -14.64 -10.10
CA VAL A 135 2.37 -13.78 -8.92
C VAL A 135 1.07 -14.11 -8.22
N GLY A 136 1.15 -14.38 -6.91
CA GLY A 136 -0.03 -14.64 -6.09
C GLY A 136 0.15 -14.15 -4.67
N GLU A 137 -0.92 -14.21 -3.91
CA GLU A 137 -0.94 -13.83 -2.49
C GLU A 137 -1.49 -14.99 -1.68
N ARG A 138 -0.96 -15.14 -0.46
CA ARG A 138 -1.40 -16.17 0.47
C ARG A 138 -1.37 -15.66 1.89
N GLU A 139 -2.27 -16.18 2.70
CA GLU A 139 -2.19 -16.00 4.14
C GLU A 139 -1.12 -16.91 4.74
N THR A 140 -0.32 -16.37 5.66
CA THR A 140 0.71 -17.10 6.40
C THR A 140 0.55 -16.84 7.89
N ALA A 141 1.30 -17.58 8.72
CA ALA A 141 1.29 -17.38 10.17
C ALA A 141 1.71 -15.95 10.60
N THR A 142 2.48 -15.24 9.78
CA THR A 142 2.96 -13.87 10.04
C THR A 142 2.19 -12.81 9.25
N GLY A 143 1.07 -13.20 8.60
CA GLY A 143 0.18 -12.33 7.84
C GLY A 143 0.21 -12.61 6.34
N PRO A 144 -0.39 -11.73 5.53
CA PRO A 144 -0.42 -11.89 4.07
C PRO A 144 1.00 -11.80 3.49
N SER A 145 1.28 -12.70 2.55
CA SER A 145 2.55 -12.75 1.82
C SER A 145 2.27 -12.87 0.32
N LEU A 146 2.95 -12.02 -0.44
CA LEU A 146 3.01 -12.14 -1.90
C LEU A 146 4.09 -13.15 -2.25
N TYR A 147 3.79 -14.03 -3.19
CA TYR A 147 4.80 -14.88 -3.81
C TYR A 147 4.95 -14.56 -5.29
N LEU A 148 6.19 -14.65 -5.77
CA LEU A 148 6.55 -14.59 -7.17
C LEU A 148 7.31 -15.87 -7.51
N ALA A 149 6.90 -16.53 -8.58
CA ALA A 149 7.49 -17.81 -8.97
C ALA A 149 7.87 -17.83 -10.45
N HIS A 150 9.00 -18.49 -10.77
CA HIS A 150 9.45 -18.83 -12.12
C HIS A 150 9.62 -20.35 -12.25
N PRO A 151 9.26 -20.98 -13.39
CA PRO A 151 9.35 -22.42 -13.55
C PRO A 151 10.81 -22.87 -13.71
N ILE A 152 11.14 -24.03 -13.15
CA ILE A 152 12.40 -24.72 -13.39
C ILE A 152 12.15 -25.78 -14.45
N LYS A 153 12.44 -25.40 -15.69
CA LYS A 153 12.39 -26.29 -16.84
C LYS A 153 13.75 -26.96 -17.01
N THR A 154 13.74 -28.28 -17.13
CA THR A 154 14.97 -29.06 -17.30
C THR A 154 15.57 -28.87 -18.68
N GLU A 155 16.88 -28.69 -18.72
CA GLU A 155 17.71 -28.61 -19.92
C GLU A 155 18.60 -29.85 -20.03
N ALA A 156 19.37 -29.97 -21.13
CA ALA A 156 20.26 -31.10 -21.35
C ALA A 156 21.32 -31.24 -20.25
N SER A 157 21.85 -30.11 -19.76
CA SER A 157 22.82 -30.05 -18.66
C SER A 157 22.27 -30.64 -17.36
N CYS A 158 20.97 -30.48 -17.08
CA CYS A 158 20.34 -31.06 -15.90
C CYS A 158 20.40 -32.60 -15.91
N LEU A 159 20.34 -33.21 -17.10
CA LEU A 159 20.30 -34.65 -17.26
C LEU A 159 21.66 -35.32 -17.06
N GLU A 160 22.76 -34.55 -17.01
CA GLU A 160 24.07 -35.08 -16.63
C GLU A 160 24.07 -35.65 -15.21
N CYS A 161 23.27 -35.07 -14.31
CA CYS A 161 23.15 -35.50 -12.92
C CYS A 161 21.78 -36.08 -12.55
N HIS A 162 20.70 -35.66 -13.22
CA HIS A 162 19.33 -36.00 -12.81
C HIS A 162 18.60 -37.00 -13.73
N SER A 163 19.30 -37.60 -14.70
CA SER A 163 18.75 -38.67 -15.52
C SER A 163 18.66 -39.98 -14.73
N LEU A 164 19.66 -40.85 -14.83
CA LEU A 164 19.75 -42.11 -14.09
C LEU A 164 20.76 -41.97 -12.95
N PRO A 165 20.57 -42.65 -11.81
CA PRO A 165 21.55 -42.66 -10.73
C PRO A 165 22.95 -43.10 -11.19
N SER A 166 23.05 -44.00 -12.17
CA SER A 166 24.32 -44.46 -12.72
C SER A 166 25.09 -43.41 -13.53
N ALA A 167 24.42 -42.36 -14.02
CA ALA A 167 25.03 -41.26 -14.76
C ALA A 167 25.57 -40.16 -13.83
N ALA A 168 25.02 -40.06 -12.62
CA ALA A 168 25.36 -39.00 -11.69
C ALA A 168 26.74 -39.17 -11.03
N PRO A 169 27.37 -38.08 -10.57
CA PRO A 169 28.63 -38.15 -9.84
C PRO A 169 28.53 -39.08 -8.63
N LYS A 170 29.46 -40.04 -8.51
CA LYS A 170 29.48 -41.01 -7.39
C LYS A 170 29.46 -40.34 -6.02
N THR A 171 30.15 -39.21 -5.89
CA THR A 171 30.20 -38.42 -4.67
C THR A 171 28.83 -37.79 -4.33
N MET A 172 28.03 -37.40 -5.33
CA MET A 172 26.65 -36.93 -5.13
C MET A 172 25.78 -38.03 -4.54
N ILE A 173 25.85 -39.23 -5.12
CA ILE A 173 25.09 -40.41 -4.68
C ILE A 173 25.51 -40.81 -3.25
N GLN A 174 26.80 -40.76 -2.93
CA GLN A 174 27.28 -41.02 -1.58
C GLN A 174 26.70 -40.04 -0.55
N LYS A 175 26.49 -38.78 -0.95
CA LYS A 175 25.97 -37.73 -0.06
C LYS A 175 24.44 -37.75 0.08
N TYR A 176 23.71 -37.94 -1.02
CA TYR A 176 22.25 -37.76 -1.07
C TYR A 176 21.47 -39.06 -1.35
N GLY A 177 22.16 -40.15 -1.65
CA GLY A 177 21.56 -41.42 -2.06
C GLY A 177 21.19 -41.44 -3.54
N SER A 178 20.61 -42.57 -3.97
CA SER A 178 20.21 -42.84 -5.36
C SER A 178 18.69 -42.83 -5.58
N THR A 179 17.90 -42.43 -4.58
CA THR A 179 16.44 -42.58 -4.58
C THR A 179 15.70 -41.36 -5.11
N ASN A 180 16.10 -40.15 -4.71
CA ASN A 180 15.41 -38.91 -5.07
C ASN A 180 16.25 -38.07 -6.04
N GLY A 181 15.61 -37.17 -6.80
CA GLY A 181 16.31 -36.27 -7.71
C GLY A 181 16.79 -36.91 -9.01
N PHE A 182 16.17 -38.01 -9.42
CA PHE A 182 16.45 -38.70 -10.69
C PHE A 182 15.17 -38.91 -11.50
N GLY A 183 15.33 -39.33 -12.75
CA GLY A 183 14.22 -39.63 -13.67
C GLY A 183 13.65 -38.40 -14.37
N TRP A 184 14.33 -37.26 -14.31
CA TRP A 184 13.91 -36.03 -14.99
C TRP A 184 13.96 -36.21 -16.51
N LYS A 185 13.01 -35.63 -17.23
CA LYS A 185 12.95 -35.67 -18.70
C LYS A 185 13.26 -34.31 -19.28
N LEU A 186 13.92 -34.26 -20.45
CA LEU A 186 14.21 -33.01 -21.15
C LEU A 186 12.93 -32.18 -21.37
N ASN A 187 13.01 -30.87 -21.16
CA ASN A 187 11.89 -29.92 -21.24
C ASN A 187 10.75 -30.13 -20.22
N GLU A 188 10.94 -30.96 -19.19
CA GLU A 188 9.98 -31.10 -18.11
C GLU A 188 10.09 -29.94 -17.11
N ILE A 189 8.96 -29.47 -16.59
CA ILE A 189 8.94 -28.56 -15.44
C ILE A 189 8.99 -29.42 -14.18
N VAL A 190 10.12 -29.42 -13.47
CA VAL A 190 10.35 -30.28 -12.30
C VAL A 190 10.15 -29.56 -10.98
N GLY A 191 10.16 -28.23 -11.03
CA GLY A 191 10.05 -27.35 -9.87
C GLY A 191 9.77 -25.91 -10.25
N ALA A 192 9.85 -25.03 -9.26
CA ALA A 192 9.73 -23.60 -9.41
C ALA A 192 10.69 -22.89 -8.44
N GLN A 193 11.31 -21.82 -8.91
CA GLN A 193 11.91 -20.82 -8.02
C GLN A 193 10.77 -20.02 -7.43
N ILE A 194 10.71 -19.90 -6.10
CA ILE A 194 9.63 -19.20 -5.42
C ILE A 194 10.24 -18.23 -4.41
N VAL A 195 9.93 -16.95 -4.58
CA VAL A 195 10.17 -15.90 -3.59
C VAL A 195 8.86 -15.66 -2.83
N SER A 196 8.93 -15.51 -1.51
CA SER A 196 7.83 -15.01 -0.67
C SER A 196 8.28 -13.74 0.04
N VAL A 197 7.47 -12.69 -0.07
CA VAL A 197 7.70 -11.38 0.55
C VAL A 197 6.50 -11.03 1.45
N PRO A 198 6.72 -10.58 2.69
CA PRO A 198 5.63 -10.20 3.59
C PRO A 198 4.96 -8.89 3.15
N MET A 199 3.63 -8.84 3.21
CA MET A 199 2.85 -7.65 2.89
C MET A 199 2.41 -6.88 4.15
N ALA A 200 2.52 -7.48 5.33
CA ALA A 200 2.01 -6.89 6.57
C ALA A 200 2.57 -5.48 6.84
N LEU A 201 3.89 -5.30 6.76
CA LEU A 201 4.51 -4.00 7.01
C LEU A 201 4.15 -2.95 5.93
N PRO A 202 4.28 -3.22 4.62
CA PRO A 202 3.81 -2.30 3.57
C PRO A 202 2.34 -1.90 3.70
N ILE A 203 1.45 -2.85 3.99
CA ILE A 203 0.01 -2.57 4.21
C ILE A 203 -0.20 -1.70 5.45
N GLN A 204 0.55 -1.93 6.53
CA GLN A 204 0.48 -1.08 7.73
C GLN A 204 0.96 0.34 7.45
N ILE A 205 2.02 0.51 6.66
CA ILE A 205 2.52 1.82 6.23
C ILE A 205 1.46 2.54 5.40
N ALA A 206 0.86 1.87 4.41
CA ALA A 206 -0.25 2.41 3.61
C ALA A 206 -1.44 2.83 4.48
N SER A 207 -1.83 1.97 5.43
CA SER A 207 -2.93 2.24 6.37
C SER A 207 -2.65 3.44 7.28
N ARG A 208 -1.39 3.59 7.73
CA ARG A 208 -0.98 4.75 8.55
C ARG A 208 -0.99 6.03 7.72
N ALA A 209 -0.44 6.00 6.51
CA ALA A 209 -0.43 7.13 5.59
C ALA A 209 -1.87 7.59 5.27
N PHE A 210 -2.76 6.64 5.00
CA PHE A 210 -4.18 6.89 4.77
C PHE A 210 -4.83 7.61 5.97
N LYS A 211 -4.67 7.05 7.18
CA LYS A 211 -5.22 7.65 8.41
C LYS A 211 -4.70 9.06 8.64
N THR A 212 -3.39 9.28 8.46
CA THR A 212 -2.78 10.60 8.60
C THR A 212 -3.35 11.59 7.59
N LEU A 213 -3.49 11.19 6.32
CA LEU A 213 -4.08 12.03 5.28
C LEU A 213 -5.51 12.44 5.64
N ILE A 214 -6.38 11.49 5.97
CA ILE A 214 -7.78 11.78 6.30
C ILE A 214 -7.88 12.66 7.56
N TRP A 215 -7.10 12.37 8.59
CA TRP A 215 -7.06 13.21 9.79
C TRP A 215 -6.58 14.62 9.50
N SER A 216 -5.53 14.79 8.69
CA SER A 216 -5.06 16.12 8.30
C SER A 216 -6.12 16.90 7.54
N LEU A 217 -6.78 16.28 6.56
CA LEU A 217 -7.83 16.93 5.77
C LEU A 217 -9.02 17.32 6.64
N ALA A 218 -9.51 16.39 7.46
CA ALA A 218 -10.63 16.64 8.36
C ALA A 218 -10.32 17.79 9.34
N THR A 219 -9.10 17.80 9.91
CA THR A 219 -8.66 18.86 10.84
C THR A 219 -8.55 20.21 10.13
N THR A 220 -7.96 20.25 8.93
CA THR A 220 -7.86 21.47 8.12
C THR A 220 -9.25 22.02 7.75
N PHE A 221 -10.18 21.17 7.31
CA PHE A 221 -11.55 21.60 7.02
C PHE A 221 -12.28 22.10 8.26
N ALA A 222 -12.14 21.44 9.40
CA ALA A 222 -12.73 21.90 10.66
C ALA A 222 -12.19 23.27 11.09
N ALA A 223 -10.88 23.49 10.95
CA ALA A 223 -10.25 24.77 11.24
C ALA A 223 -10.74 25.89 10.30
N ILE A 224 -10.87 25.61 9.00
CA ILE A 224 -11.40 26.56 8.02
C ILE A 224 -12.87 26.89 8.31
N LEU A 225 -13.70 25.89 8.60
CA LEU A 225 -15.11 26.10 8.94
C LEU A 225 -15.26 26.97 10.19
N LEU A 226 -14.47 26.69 11.24
CA LEU A 226 -14.44 27.50 12.45
C LEU A 226 -14.02 28.95 12.16
N ALA A 227 -12.99 29.15 11.33
CA ALA A 227 -12.54 30.48 10.95
C ALA A 227 -13.63 31.26 10.20
N ILE A 228 -14.30 30.61 9.24
CA ILE A 228 -15.43 31.19 8.49
C ILE A 228 -16.58 31.54 9.46
N ASP A 229 -16.93 30.65 10.38
CA ASP A 229 -17.98 30.88 11.36
C ASP A 229 -17.67 32.07 12.27
N LEU A 230 -16.43 32.20 12.73
CA LEU A 230 -15.98 33.34 13.54
C LEU A 230 -16.11 34.65 12.73
N VAL A 231 -15.62 34.67 11.49
CA VAL A 231 -15.71 35.84 10.60
C VAL A 231 -17.17 36.22 10.34
N LEU A 232 -18.03 35.27 9.96
CA LEU A 232 -19.45 35.51 9.71
C LEU A 232 -20.17 35.98 10.97
N TYR A 233 -19.86 35.38 12.13
CA TYR A 233 -20.48 35.74 13.39
C TYR A 233 -20.17 37.18 13.79
N PHE A 234 -18.89 37.56 13.77
CA PHE A 234 -18.46 38.89 14.22
C PHE A 234 -18.73 39.99 13.20
N LEU A 235 -18.48 39.76 11.92
CA LEU A 235 -18.58 40.80 10.89
C LEU A 235 -20.00 40.98 10.34
N ILE A 236 -20.80 39.91 10.30
CA ILE A 236 -22.12 39.96 9.63
C ILE A 236 -23.25 39.81 10.66
N ILE A 237 -23.28 38.70 11.40
CA ILE A 237 -24.46 38.31 12.17
C ILE A 237 -24.65 39.19 13.41
N LEU A 238 -23.57 39.55 14.10
CA LEU A 238 -23.66 40.39 15.29
C LEU A 238 -24.16 41.81 14.95
N PRO A 239 -23.64 42.52 13.92
CA PRO A 239 -24.21 43.79 13.49
C PRO A 239 -25.66 43.69 12.98
N LEU A 240 -25.99 42.68 12.18
CA LEU A 240 -27.36 42.47 11.69
C LEU A 240 -28.36 42.23 12.83
N ARG A 241 -27.98 41.48 13.87
CA ARG A 241 -28.82 41.31 15.07
C ARG A 241 -29.11 42.62 15.78
N LYS A 242 -28.12 43.53 15.86
CA LYS A 242 -28.31 44.86 16.46
C LYS A 242 -29.27 45.71 15.64
N LEU A 243 -29.13 45.71 14.31
CA LEU A 243 -30.04 46.41 13.39
C LEU A 243 -31.48 45.88 13.53
N SER A 244 -31.66 44.56 13.51
CA SER A 244 -32.97 43.91 13.66
C SER A 244 -33.64 44.25 14.99
N ALA A 245 -32.89 44.23 16.10
CA ALA A 245 -33.43 44.55 17.42
C ALA A 245 -33.88 46.02 17.55
N VAL A 246 -33.23 46.95 16.86
CA VAL A 246 -33.67 48.35 16.79
C VAL A 246 -34.93 48.48 15.95
N ALA A 247 -34.99 47.81 14.79
CA ALA A 247 -36.17 47.81 13.93
C ALA A 247 -37.41 47.29 14.67
N ASP A 248 -37.27 46.18 15.41
CA ASP A 248 -38.37 45.61 16.20
C ASP A 248 -38.87 46.58 17.28
N ARG A 249 -37.96 47.26 18.01
CA ARG A 249 -38.34 48.26 19.02
C ARG A 249 -39.10 49.44 18.41
N VAL A 250 -38.60 49.99 17.30
CA VAL A 250 -39.24 51.11 16.60
C VAL A 250 -40.62 50.70 16.07
N SER A 251 -40.76 49.46 15.56
CA SER A 251 -42.04 48.92 15.11
C SER A 251 -43.07 48.76 16.22
N LEU A 252 -42.63 48.59 17.47
CA LEU A 252 -43.50 48.51 18.65
C LEU A 252 -43.79 49.89 19.28
N GLY A 253 -43.40 50.98 18.62
CA GLY A 253 -43.62 52.35 19.10
C GLY A 253 -42.65 52.79 20.20
N GLN A 254 -41.58 52.03 20.46
CA GLN A 254 -40.51 52.43 21.39
C GLN A 254 -39.50 53.31 20.64
N LEU A 255 -39.74 54.63 20.68
CA LEU A 255 -39.02 55.61 19.85
C LEU A 255 -37.73 56.16 20.49
N ASP A 256 -37.38 55.70 21.69
CA ASP A 256 -36.22 56.19 22.44
C ASP A 256 -34.92 55.47 22.05
N GLN A 257 -33.85 56.24 21.81
CA GLN A 257 -32.50 55.76 21.44
C GLN A 257 -32.50 54.81 20.23
N ALA A 258 -33.10 55.25 19.13
CA ALA A 258 -33.26 54.46 17.93
C ALA A 258 -32.05 54.50 16.96
N GLU A 259 -31.02 55.33 17.21
CA GLU A 259 -29.83 55.40 16.35
C GLU A 259 -28.72 54.47 16.81
N LEU A 260 -28.15 53.72 15.86
CA LEU A 260 -27.00 52.86 16.08
C LEU A 260 -25.70 53.58 15.74
N ALA A 261 -24.63 53.33 16.49
CA ALA A 261 -23.31 53.88 16.16
C ALA A 261 -22.78 53.31 14.84
N VAL A 262 -22.54 54.17 13.86
CA VAL A 262 -21.89 53.80 12.59
C VAL A 262 -20.38 53.67 12.85
N ARG A 263 -19.83 52.48 12.69
CA ARG A 263 -18.39 52.20 12.83
C ARG A 263 -17.88 51.53 11.57
N GLY A 264 -16.70 51.95 11.10
CA GLY A 264 -16.04 51.38 9.92
C GLY A 264 -16.36 52.14 8.62
N LYS A 265 -15.93 51.55 7.50
CA LYS A 265 -16.11 52.08 6.13
C LYS A 265 -16.57 50.99 5.14
N ASP A 266 -17.00 49.84 5.64
CA ASP A 266 -17.48 48.71 4.84
C ASP A 266 -18.97 48.84 4.50
N GLU A 267 -19.49 47.87 3.75
CA GLU A 267 -20.89 47.79 3.35
C GLU A 267 -21.82 47.72 4.57
N MET A 268 -21.36 47.16 5.70
CA MET A 268 -22.13 47.10 6.95
C MET A 268 -22.24 48.48 7.62
N ALA A 269 -21.20 49.31 7.57
CA ALA A 269 -21.24 50.70 8.01
C ALA A 269 -22.20 51.52 7.15
N GLN A 270 -22.15 51.35 5.82
CA GLN A 270 -23.05 52.04 4.88
C GLN A 270 -24.52 51.61 5.08
N LEU A 271 -24.75 50.33 5.34
CA LEU A 271 -26.07 49.79 5.69
C LEU A 271 -26.59 50.39 7.00
N THR A 272 -25.74 50.44 8.03
CA THR A 272 -26.11 51.03 9.34
C THR A 272 -26.46 52.51 9.21
N ALA A 273 -25.70 53.28 8.42
CA ALA A 273 -25.99 54.69 8.17
C ALA A 273 -27.31 54.90 7.41
N SER A 274 -27.57 54.07 6.39
CA SER A 274 -28.84 54.10 5.65
C SER A 274 -30.02 53.70 6.52
N PHE A 275 -29.85 52.69 7.38
CA PHE A 275 -30.84 52.23 8.33
C PHE A 275 -31.21 53.33 9.35
N ASN A 276 -30.22 54.02 9.93
CA ASN A 276 -30.47 55.13 10.86
C ASN A 276 -31.31 56.24 10.20
N ARG A 277 -31.01 56.63 8.96
CA ARG A 277 -31.80 57.64 8.23
C ARG A 277 -33.27 57.22 8.07
N LEU A 278 -33.51 55.95 7.74
CA LEU A 278 -34.86 55.40 7.63
C LEU A 278 -35.59 55.42 8.97
N VAL A 279 -34.94 54.97 10.05
CA VAL A 279 -35.50 55.00 11.41
C VAL A 279 -35.87 56.41 11.83
N VAL A 280 -34.99 57.41 11.63
CA VAL A 280 -35.29 58.82 11.93
C VAL A 280 -36.51 59.32 11.18
N THR A 281 -36.66 58.92 9.91
CA THR A 281 -37.79 59.32 9.07
C THR A 281 -39.11 58.73 9.59
N VAL A 282 -39.11 57.44 9.93
CA VAL A 282 -40.28 56.74 10.49
C VAL A 282 -40.66 57.31 11.86
N VAL A 283 -39.69 57.53 12.75
CA VAL A 283 -39.92 58.14 14.08
C VAL A 283 -40.55 59.53 13.93
N LYS A 284 -40.06 60.36 13.01
CA LYS A 284 -40.64 61.68 12.73
C LYS A 284 -42.08 61.57 12.22
N ALA A 285 -42.35 60.67 11.28
CA ALA A 285 -43.70 60.49 10.73
C ALA A 285 -44.70 60.01 11.81
N LEU A 286 -44.30 59.04 12.65
CA LEU A 286 -45.12 58.55 13.75
C LEU A 286 -45.46 59.66 14.76
N ARG A 287 -44.51 60.56 15.07
CA ARG A 287 -44.75 61.73 15.93
C ARG A 287 -45.62 62.82 15.31
N MET A 288 -45.85 62.81 14.00
CA MET A 288 -46.77 63.75 13.34
C MET A 288 -48.21 63.22 13.28
N LEU A 289 -48.40 61.91 13.47
CA LEU A 289 -49.69 61.22 13.34
C LEU A 289 -50.38 60.96 14.69
N GLY A 290 -49.70 61.22 15.81
CA GLY A 290 -50.24 61.20 17.18
C GLY A 290 -49.83 62.45 17.92
#